data_AF-A0A352UGY6-F1
#
_entry.id   AF-A0A352UGY6-F1
#
_cell.length_a   1.000
_cell.length_b   1.000
_cell.length_c   1.000
_cell.angle_alpha   90.00
_cell.angle_beta   90.00
_cell.angle_gamma   90.00
#
_symmetry.space_group_name_H-M   'P 1'
#
loop_
_entity.id
_entity.type
_entity.pdbx_description
1 polymer ?
#
loop_
_entity_poly.entity_id
_entity_poly.type
_entity_poly.pdbx_seq_one_letter_code
_entity_poly.pdbx_strand_id
1 'polypeptide(L)' 'LALLVVGALSGTWGHRRLNLIGWLFTAGILLFSGSLYLLSFTDIGAFGAVAPIGGLAFISGWGSLLIAAFRK' A
#
# COMPACT_ATOMS: atom_id res chain seq x y z
N LEU A 1 -8.63 4.65 -3.45
CA LEU A 1 -8.08 5.91 -3.99
C LEU A 1 -6.65 5.75 -4.50
N ALA A 2 -5.68 5.31 -3.68
CA ALA A 2 -4.28 5.21 -4.08
C ALA A 2 -4.04 4.40 -5.39
N LEU A 3 -4.64 3.21 -5.51
CA LEU A 3 -4.53 2.40 -6.74
C LEU A 3 -5.16 3.06 -7.97
N LEU A 4 -6.23 3.83 -7.79
CA LEU A 4 -6.84 4.60 -8.90
C LEU A 4 -5.87 5.69 -9.39
N VAL A 5 -5.20 6.38 -8.47
CA VAL A 5 -4.16 7.36 -8.83
C VAL A 5 -3.01 6.68 -9.57
N VAL A 6 -2.51 5.54 -9.07
CA VAL A 6 -1.44 4.77 -9.76
C VAL A 6 -1.87 4.34 -11.16
N GLY A 7 -3.11 3.86 -11.31
CA GLY A 7 -3.69 3.49 -12.61
C GLY A 7 -3.80 4.68 -13.57
N ALA A 8 -4.28 5.83 -13.09
CA ALA A 8 -4.39 7.04 -13.91
C ALA A 8 -3.02 7.56 -14.40
N LEU A 9 -1.97 7.41 -13.59
CA LEU A 9 -0.62 7.85 -13.96
C LEU A 9 0.12 6.86 -14.89
N SER A 10 -0.41 5.65 -15.10
CA SER A 10 0.23 4.58 -15.88
C SER A 10 0.55 4.93 -17.32
N GLY A 11 -0.22 5.83 -17.95
CA GLY A 11 0.02 6.30 -19.32
C GLY A 11 1.09 7.38 -19.45
N THR A 12 1.56 7.97 -18.35
CA THR A 12 2.46 9.13 -18.41
C THR A 12 3.73 9.01 -17.56
N TRP A 13 3.84 7.99 -16.69
CA TRP A 13 5.02 7.77 -15.84
C TRP A 13 5.63 6.40 -16.14
N GLY A 14 6.92 6.22 -15.84
CA GLY A 14 7.61 4.96 -16.09
C GLY A 14 7.00 3.78 -15.30
N HIS A 15 6.70 2.70 -16.00
CA HIS A 15 6.03 1.50 -15.47
C HIS A 15 6.73 0.89 -14.24
N ARG A 16 8.07 0.92 -14.18
CA ARG A 16 8.82 0.34 -13.05
C ARG A 16 8.53 1.05 -11.72
N ARG A 17 8.47 2.38 -11.71
CA ARG A 17 8.19 3.16 -10.48
C ARG A 17 6.76 2.96 -10.04
N LEU A 18 5.82 3.00 -10.98
CA LEU A 18 4.40 2.81 -10.70
C LEU A 18 4.08 1.39 -10.23
N ASN A 19 4.75 0.36 -10.77
CA ASN A 19 4.59 -1.01 -10.29
C ASN A 19 5.03 -1.15 -8.82
N LEU A 20 6.15 -0.54 -8.44
CA LEU A 20 6.59 -0.54 -7.04
C LEU A 20 5.56 0.15 -6.13
N ILE A 21 5.09 1.33 -6.52
CA ILE A 21 4.09 2.10 -5.76
C ILE A 21 2.77 1.31 -5.65
N GLY A 22 2.33 0.70 -6.76
CA GLY A 22 1.15 -0.16 -6.80
C GLY A 22 1.28 -1.36 -5.85
N TRP A 23 2.42 -2.05 -5.88
CA TRP A 23 2.69 -3.16 -4.96
C TRP A 23 2.72 -2.75 -3.50
N LEU A 24 3.30 -1.59 -3.17
CA LEU A 24 3.30 -1.05 -1.80
C LEU A 24 1.87 -0.82 -1.29
N PHE A 25 1.00 -0.21 -2.11
CA PHE A 25 -0.40 -0.02 -1.75
C PHE A 25 -1.17 -1.33 -1.66
N THR A 26 -1.00 -2.26 -2.61
CA THR A 26 -1.69 -3.56 -2.59
C THR A 26 -1.26 -4.39 -1.38
N ALA A 27 0.05 -4.49 -1.12
CA ALA A 27 0.57 -5.19 0.05
C ALA A 27 0.09 -4.53 1.36
N GLY A 28 0.08 -3.20 1.41
CA GLY A 28 -0.48 -2.44 2.54
C GLY A 28 -1.95 -2.77 2.81
N ILE A 29 -2.79 -2.81 1.76
CA ILE A 29 -4.21 -3.19 1.89
C ILE A 29 -4.35 -4.60 2.44
N LEU A 30 -3.66 -5.57 1.84
CA LEU A 30 -3.78 -6.97 2.23
C LEU A 30 -3.29 -7.21 3.66
N LEU A 31 -2.13 -6.66 4.03
CA LEU A 31 -1.57 -6.84 5.37
C LEU A 31 -2.36 -6.09 6.45
N PHE A 32 -2.78 -4.85 6.17
CA PHE A 32 -3.50 -4.03 7.14
C PHE A 32 -4.95 -4.51 7.31
N SER A 33 -5.72 -4.51 6.23
CA SER A 33 -7.15 -4.87 6.30
C SER A 33 -7.33 -6.37 6.57
N GLY A 34 -6.51 -7.22 5.92
CA GLY A 34 -6.57 -8.67 6.13
C GLY A 34 -6.29 -9.07 7.57
N SER A 35 -5.31 -8.44 8.24
CA SER A 35 -5.02 -8.77 9.63
C SER A 35 -6.13 -8.33 10.58
N LEU A 36 -6.77 -7.18 10.33
CA LEU A 36 -7.91 -6.72 11.12
C LEU A 36 -9.15 -7.62 10.92
N TYR A 37 -9.38 -8.13 9.72
CA TYR A 37 -10.43 -9.12 9.49
C TYR A 37 -10.16 -10.43 10.22
N LEU A 38 -8.91 -10.94 10.16
CA LEU A 38 -8.54 -12.13 10.92
C LEU A 38 -8.70 -11.89 12.42
N LEU A 39 -8.26 -10.74 12.93
CA LEU A 39 -8.47 -10.36 14.32
C LEU A 39 -9.95 -10.34 14.69
N SER A 40 -10.82 -9.75 13.85
CA SER A 40 -12.25 -9.66 14.15
C SER A 40 -12.98 -11.00 14.11
N PHE A 41 -12.54 -11.95 13.28
CA PHE A 41 -13.17 -13.27 13.16
C PHE A 41 -12.62 -14.32 14.12
N THR A 42 -11.34 -14.21 14.50
CA THR A 42 -10.65 -15.23 15.32
C THR A 42 -10.38 -14.78 16.74
N ASP A 43 -10.48 -13.48 17.04
CA ASP A 43 -10.11 -12.84 18.31
C ASP A 43 -8.64 -13.07 18.72
N ILE A 44 -7.79 -13.52 17.79
CA ILE A 44 -6.37 -13.75 18.02
C ILE A 44 -5.63 -12.42 17.95
N GLY A 45 -5.32 -11.85 19.12
CA GLY A 45 -4.63 -10.55 19.26
C GLY A 45 -3.31 -10.41 18.49
N ALA A 46 -2.61 -11.53 18.20
CA ALA A 46 -1.37 -11.52 17.43
C ALA A 46 -1.53 -10.93 16.02
N PHE A 47 -2.71 -11.08 15.39
CA PHE A 47 -2.98 -10.47 14.08
C PHE A 47 -3.01 -8.93 14.15
N GLY A 48 -3.29 -8.34 15.31
CA GLY A 48 -3.19 -6.89 15.50
C GLY A 48 -1.78 -6.35 15.27
N ALA A 49 -0.75 -7.13 15.57
CA ALA A 49 0.65 -6.74 15.38
C ALA A 49 1.08 -6.70 13.90
N VAL A 50 0.29 -7.27 12.98
CA VAL A 50 0.55 -7.23 11.53
C VAL A 50 0.08 -5.91 10.90
N ALA A 51 -0.95 -5.27 11.47
CA ALA A 51 -1.49 -4.02 10.94
C ALA A 51 -0.42 -2.90 10.83
N PRO A 52 0.47 -2.66 11.82
CA PRO A 52 1.56 -1.70 11.68
C PRO A 52 2.46 -1.93 10.45
N ILE A 53 2.71 -3.19 10.06
CA ILE A 53 3.51 -3.52 8.88
C ILE A 53 2.79 -3.09 7.60
N GLY A 54 1.48 -3.34 7.51
CA GLY A 54 0.65 -2.83 6.42
C GLY A 54 0.60 -1.30 6.39
N GLY A 55 0.57 -0.65 7.56
CA GLY A 55 0.65 0.80 7.71
C GLY A 55 1.97 1.38 7.20
N LEU A 56 3.10 0.73 7.50
CA LEU A 56 4.41 1.12 6.96
C LEU A 56 4.45 1.00 5.45
N ALA A 57 3.90 -0.07 4.87
CA ALA A 57 3.78 -0.22 3.42
C ALA A 57 2.95 0.91 2.79
N PHE A 58 1.88 1.36 3.45
CA PHE A 58 1.12 2.54 3.02
C PHE A 58 1.93 3.83 3.05
N ILE A 59 2.65 4.08 4.14
CA ILE A 59 3.51 5.27 4.27
C ILE A 59 4.59 5.25 3.17
N SER A 60 5.24 4.10 2.95
CA SER A 60 6.24 3.94 1.88
C SER A 60 5.63 4.11 0.49
N GLY A 61 4.39 3.65 0.26
CA GLY A 61 3.67 3.81 -1.00
C GLY A 61 3.41 5.29 -1.32
N TRP A 62 2.87 6.04 -0.37
CA TRP A 62 2.64 7.48 -0.51
C TRP A 62 3.95 8.27 -0.63
N GLY A 63 4.96 7.94 0.17
CA GLY A 63 6.29 8.55 0.07
C GLY A 63 6.93 8.32 -1.29
N SER A 64 6.84 7.10 -1.82
CA SER A 64 7.34 6.77 -3.16
C SER A 64 6.56 7.49 -4.26
N LEU A 65 5.24 7.62 -4.11
CA LEU A 65 4.39 8.37 -5.05
C LEU A 65 4.77 9.86 -5.06
N LEU A 66 4.97 10.47 -3.89
CA LEU A 66 5.41 11.86 -3.76
C LEU A 66 6.79 12.08 -4.38
N ILE A 67 7.77 11.22 -4.07
CA ILE A 67 9.12 11.30 -4.65
C ILE A 67 9.06 11.17 -6.17
N ALA A 68 8.25 10.25 -6.69
CA ALA A 68 8.08 10.08 -8.13
C ALA A 68 7.37 11.28 -8.77
N ALA A 69 6.48 11.99 -8.05
CA ALA A 69 5.85 13.22 -8.51
C ALA A 69 6.85 14.38 -8.65
N PHE A 70 7.75 14.54 -7.68
CA PHE A 70 8.78 15.60 -7.72
C PHE A 70 9.93 15.31 -8.68
N ARG A 71 10.12 14.04 -9.08
CA ARG A 71 11.17 13.59 -10.01
C ARG A 71 10.63 13.32 -11.42
N LYS A 72 9.40 13.70 -11.69
CA LYS A 72 8.82 13.67 -13.03
C LYS A 72 9.05 15.00 -13.72
#